data_AF-A0A532AHW1-F1
#
_entry.id   AF-A0A532AHW1-F1
#
_cell.length_a   1.000
_cell.length_b   1.000
_cell.length_c   1.000
_cell.angle_alpha   90.00
_cell.angle_beta   90.00
_cell.angle_gamma   90.00
#
_symmetry.space_group_name_H-M   'P 1'
#
loop_
_entity.id
_entity.type
_entity.pdbx_description
1 polymer ?
#
loop_
_entity_poly.entity_id
_entity_poly.type
_entity_poly.pdbx_seq_one_letter_code
_entity_poly.pdbx_strand_id
1 'polypeptide(L)' 'VFEVADRIVVFRRGRKVTERLRAETNPEEIVSFITGAHPGVRALEKTN' A
#
# COMPACT_ATOMS: atom_id res chain seq x y z
N VAL A 1 0.18 -8.63 -12.56
CA VAL A 1 1.00 -7.62 -11.85
C VAL A 1 1.77 -8.26 -10.70
N PHE A 2 1.09 -8.89 -9.73
CA PHE A 2 1.76 -9.48 -8.57
C PHE A 2 2.78 -10.59 -8.87
N GLU A 3 2.55 -11.35 -9.94
CA GLU A 3 3.45 -12.44 -10.35
C GLU A 3 4.70 -11.94 -11.09
N VAL A 4 4.70 -10.69 -11.56
CA VAL A 4 5.75 -10.13 -12.43
C VAL A 4 6.48 -8.93 -11.83
N ALA A 5 5.97 -8.37 -10.73
CA ALA A 5 6.56 -7.22 -10.07
C ALA A 5 7.45 -7.66 -8.91
N ASP A 6 8.69 -7.16 -8.87
CA ASP A 6 9.59 -7.35 -7.73
C ASP A 6 9.29 -6.40 -6.56
N ARG A 7 8.71 -5.24 -6.87
CA ARG A 7 8.42 -4.16 -5.93
C ARG A 7 7.08 -3.51 -6.25
N ILE A 8 6.34 -3.16 -5.20
CA ILE A 8 5.02 -2.55 -5.28
C ILE A 8 5.02 -1.28 -4.45
N VAL A 9 4.64 -0.16 -5.06
CA VAL A 9 4.48 1.14 -4.39
C VAL A 9 3.02 1.56 -4.51
N VAL A 10 2.38 1.86 -3.39
CA VAL A 10 0.99 2.31 -3.37
C VAL A 10 0.95 3.80 -3.09
N PHE A 11 0.32 4.53 -4.01
CA PHE A 11 -0.05 5.92 -3.81
C PHE A 11 -1.55 6.03 -3.58
N ARG A 12 -1.95 6.91 -2.67
CA ARG A 12 -3.36 7.22 -2.42
C ARG A 12 -3.50 8.71 -2.14
N ARG A 13 -4.48 9.35 -2.79
CA ARG A 13 -4.73 10.80 -2.66
C ARG A 13 -3.45 11.65 -2.87
N GLY A 14 -2.64 11.26 -3.86
CA GLY A 14 -1.40 11.96 -4.21
C GLY A 14 -0.20 11.76 -3.28
N ARG A 15 -0.29 10.88 -2.27
CA ARG A 15 0.81 10.59 -1.33
C ARG A 15 1.28 9.14 -1.44
N LYS A 16 2.58 8.92 -1.27
CA LYS A 16 3.13 7.56 -1.12
C LYS A 16 2.70 7.01 0.24
N VAL A 17 1.92 5.93 0.21
CA VAL A 17 1.39 5.29 1.43
C VAL A 17 2.30 4.17 1.90
N THR A 18 2.80 3.36 0.96
CA THR A 18 3.71 2.25 1.28
C THR A 18 4.56 1.89 0.07
N GLU A 19 5.63 1.16 0.36
CA GLU A 19 6.53 0.55 -0.60
C GLU A 19 6.96 -0.81 -0.04
N ARG A 20 6.76 -1.88 -0.82
CA ARG A 20 7.02 -3.26 -0.42
C ARG A 20 7.74 -4.02 -1.51
N LEU A 21 8.66 -4.89 -1.13
CA LEU A 21 9.09 -5.97 -2.01
C LEU A 21 7.95 -6.98 -2.15
N ARG A 22 7.83 -7.62 -3.32
CA ARG A 22 6.85 -8.70 -3.54
C ARG A 22 7.00 -9.74 -2.42
N ALA A 23 8.22 -10.17 -2.12
CA ALA A 23 8.48 -11.22 -1.13
C ALA A 23 7.97 -10.89 0.29
N GLU A 24 7.72 -9.62 0.59
CA GLU A 24 7.35 -9.13 1.92
C GLU A 24 5.86 -8.75 2.03
N THR A 25 5.07 -8.98 0.98
CA THR A 25 3.67 -8.58 0.93
C THR A 25 2.81 -9.62 0.20
N ASN A 26 1.49 -9.42 0.27
CA ASN A 26 0.52 -10.26 -0.42
C ASN A 26 -0.57 -9.38 -1.09
N PRO A 27 -1.36 -9.95 -2.02
CA PRO A 27 -2.38 -9.19 -2.74
C PRO A 27 -3.39 -8.47 -1.85
N GLU A 28 -3.84 -9.11 -0.78
CA GLU A 28 -4.84 -8.55 0.14
C GLU A 28 -4.29 -7.35 0.91
N GLU A 29 -3.04 -7.42 1.37
CA GLU A 29 -2.36 -6.31 2.04
C GLU A 29 -2.26 -5.10 1.09
N ILE A 30 -1.85 -5.29 -0.16
CA ILE A 30 -1.77 -4.21 -1.14
C ILE A 30 -3.15 -3.59 -1.43
N VAL A 31 -4.19 -4.42 -1.57
CA VAL A 31 -5.57 -3.92 -1.72
C VAL A 31 -5.99 -3.08 -0.51
N SER A 32 -5.61 -3.49 0.70
CA SER A 32 -5.91 -2.73 1.91
C SER A 32 -5.22 -1.35 1.94
N PHE A 33 -4.00 -1.23 1.39
CA PHE A 33 -3.33 0.07 1.22
C PHE A 33 -4.01 0.94 0.16
N ILE A 34 -4.43 0.36 -0.97
CA ILE A 34 -5.12 1.07 -2.06
C ILE A 34 -6.47 1.63 -1.58
N THR A 35 -7.25 0.80 -0.89
CA THR A 35 -8.58 1.18 -0.38
C THR A 35 -8.50 2.10 0.85
N GLY A 36 -7.39 2.05 1.59
CA GLY A 36 -7.23 2.73 2.89
C GLY A 36 -7.79 1.94 4.07
N ALA A 37 -8.11 0.66 3.87
CA ALA A 37 -8.52 -0.25 4.95
C ALA A 37 -7.34 -0.64 5.85
N HIS A 38 -6.09 -0.55 5.36
CA HIS A 38 -4.91 -0.89 6.17
C HIS A 38 -4.78 0.07 7.37
N PRO A 39 -4.57 -0.44 8.60
CA PRO A 39 -4.44 0.39 9.81
C PRO A 39 -3.40 1.50 9.69
N GLY A 40 -2.27 1.21 9.03
CA GLY A 40 -1.21 2.18 8.78
C GLY A 40 -1.60 3.36 7.87
N VAL A 41 -2.60 3.21 6.98
CA VAL A 41 -3.06 4.33 6.13
C VAL A 41 -3.88 5.31 6.94
N ARG A 42 -4.76 4.83 7.83
CA ARG A 42 -5.65 5.68 8.64
C ARG A 42 -4.86 6.67 9.50
N ALA A 43 -3.66 6.31 9.94
CA ALA A 43 -2.78 7.21 10.68
C ALA A 43 -2.21 8.35 9.80
N LEU A 44 -1.86 8.06 8.54
CA LEU A 44 -1.34 9.04 7.58
C LEU A 44 -2.39 10.06 7.10
N GLU A 45 -3.67 9.76 7.28
CA GLU A 45 -4.77 10.66 6.90
C GLU A 45 -5.18 11.64 8.01
N LYS A 46 -4.88 11.33 9.28
CA LYS A 46 -5.25 12.17 10.43
C LYS A 46 -4.34 13.38 10.64
N THR A 47 -3.33 13.57 9.80
CA THR A 47 -2.36 14.67 9.89
C THR A 47 -2.76 15.90 9.05
N ASN A 48 -4.00 15.97 8.56
CA ASN A 48 -4.61 17.16 7.95
C ASN A 48 -5.66 17.74 8.91
#